data_AF-A0A920KWJ7-F1
#
_entry.id   AF-A0A920KWJ7-F1
#
_cell.length_a   1.000
_cell.length_b   1.000
_cell.length_c   1.000
_cell.angle_alpha   90.00
_cell.angle_beta   90.00
_cell.angle_gamma   90.00
#
_symmetry.space_group_name_H-M   'P 1'
#
loop_
_entity.id
_entity.type
_entity.pdbx_description
1 polymer ?
#
loop_
_entity_poly.entity_id
_entity_poly.type
_entity_poly.pdbx_seq_one_letter_code
_entity_poly.pdbx_strand_id
1 'polypeptide(L)' 'MIHGILGIWNYWIVIILMMTGLFIVISRHNLVKKMVGLTIFQTSVFLFYISLGKVQGGTAPILTGYKDSLYSNPFLMF' A
#
# COMPACT_ATOMS: atom_id res chain seq x y z
N MET A 1 10.95 12.62 -17.39
CA MET A 1 10.26 13.57 -16.49
C MET A 1 8.81 13.16 -16.14
N ILE A 2 8.21 12.17 -16.81
CA ILE A 2 6.82 11.73 -16.57
C ILE A 2 6.73 10.65 -15.46
N HIS A 3 7.83 9.92 -15.21
CA HIS A 3 7.89 8.84 -14.21
C HIS A 3 7.74 9.30 -12.75
N GLY A 4 8.12 10.54 -12.41
CA GLY A 4 7.99 11.06 -11.04
C GLY A 4 6.54 11.38 -10.66
N ILE A 5 5.76 11.89 -11.61
CA ILE A 5 4.35 12.24 -11.41
C ILE A 5 3.48 11.02 -11.15
N LEU A 6 3.73 9.90 -11.85
CA LEU A 6 3.02 8.63 -11.62
C LEU A 6 3.26 8.06 -10.20
N GLY A 7 4.42 8.34 -9.60
CA GLY A 7 4.69 8.01 -8.20
C GLY A 7 3.79 8.80 -7.25
N ILE A 8 3.71 10.12 -7.44
CA ILE A 8 2.88 11.01 -6.62
C ILE A 8 1.40 10.63 -6.65
N TRP A 9 0.86 10.26 -7.82
CA TRP A 9 -0.57 9.91 -7.97
C TRP A 9 -0.98 8.70 -7.12
N ASN A 10 -0.13 7.68 -6.99
CA ASN A 10 -0.43 6.53 -6.13
C ASN A 10 -0.55 6.93 -4.65
N TYR A 11 0.34 7.79 -4.16
CA TYR A 11 0.27 8.28 -2.78
C TYR A 11 -1.03 9.05 -2.51
N TRP A 12 -1.47 9.90 -3.43
CA TRP A 12 -2.73 10.64 -3.31
C TRP A 12 -3.95 9.72 -3.25
N ILE A 13 -4.00 8.69 -4.10
CA ILE A 13 -5.10 7.70 -4.11
C ILE A 13 -5.16 6.95 -2.77
N VAL A 14 -4.01 6.52 -2.25
CA VAL A 14 -3.95 5.81 -0.97
C VAL A 14 -4.37 6.69 0.20
N ILE A 15 -3.98 7.97 0.22
CA ILE A 15 -4.40 8.91 1.27
C ILE A 15 -5.92 9.10 1.26
N ILE A 16 -6.53 9.28 0.08
CA ILE A 16 -8.00 9.41 -0.05
C ILE A 16 -8.71 8.12 0.40
N LEU A 17 -8.17 6.95 0.03
CA LEU A 17 -8.69 5.65 0.43
C LEU A 17 -8.63 5.47 1.96
N MET A 18 -7.53 5.90 2.58
CA MET A 18 -7.35 5.85 4.04
C MET A 18 -8.34 6.78 4.76
N MET A 19 -8.53 8.00 4.26
CA MET A 19 -9.50 8.97 4.83
C MET A 19 -10.94 8.48 4.72
N THR A 20 -11.31 7.85 3.59
CA THR A 20 -12.65 7.27 3.42
C THR A 20 -12.88 6.07 4.34
N GLY A 21 -11.88 5.22 4.57
CA GLY A 21 -11.94 4.14 5.57
C GLY A 21 -12.24 4.66 6.97
N LEU A 22 -11.51 5.69 7.42
CA LEU A 22 -11.75 6.36 8.70
C LEU A 22 -13.13 7.03 8.79
N PHE A 23 -13.58 7.68 7.72
CA PHE A 23 -14.89 8.32 7.66
C PHE A 23 -16.04 7.30 7.90
N ILE A 24 -15.95 6.11 7.31
CA ILE A 24 -16.95 5.04 7.48
C ILE A 24 -16.98 4.55 8.94
N VAL A 25 -15.82 4.45 9.60
CA VAL A 25 -15.71 4.02 11.00
C VAL A 25 -16.37 5.03 11.95
N ILE A 26 -16.17 6.34 11.71
CA ILE A 26 -16.72 7.41 12.57
C ILE A 26 -18.22 7.63 12.31
N SER A 27 -18.65 7.63 11.05
CA SER A 27 -20.01 8.03 10.64
C SER A 27 -21.10 7.01 10.98
N ARG A 28 -20.78 5.72 11.08
CA ARG A 28 -21.78 4.65 11.21
C ARG A 28 -22.08 4.33 12.67
N HIS A 29 -23.35 4.33 13.09
CA HIS A 29 -23.75 3.89 14.44
C HIS A 29 -23.77 2.36 14.59
N ASN A 30 -23.94 1.62 13.47
CA ASN A 30 -24.01 0.17 13.49
C ASN A 30 -22.61 -0.48 13.48
N LEU A 31 -22.37 -1.40 14.42
CA LEU A 31 -21.06 -2.03 14.62
C LEU A 31 -20.59 -2.84 13.41
N VAL A 32 -21.49 -3.52 12.70
CA VAL A 32 -21.15 -4.29 11.48
C VAL A 32 -20.60 -3.37 10.39
N LYS A 33 -21.20 -2.19 10.20
CA LYS A 33 -20.73 -1.23 9.18
C LYS A 33 -19.41 -0.57 9.59
N LYS A 34 -19.13 -0.43 10.90
CA LYS A 34 -17.82 -0.01 11.40
C LYS A 34 -16.74 -1.06 11.14
N MET A 35 -17.03 -2.36 11.34
CA MET A 35 -16.08 -3.44 11.04
C MET A 35 -15.68 -3.46 9.56
N VAL A 36 -16.65 -3.28 8.64
CA VAL A 36 -16.35 -3.15 7.21
C VAL A 36 -15.47 -1.93 6.94
N GLY A 37 -15.77 -0.77 7.54
CA GLY A 37 -14.90 0.42 7.44
C GLY A 37 -13.48 0.18 7.97
N LEU A 38 -13.35 -0.58 9.06
CA LEU A 38 -12.06 -0.94 9.66
C LEU A 38 -11.25 -1.85 8.73
N THR A 39 -11.88 -2.83 8.09
CA THR A 39 -11.21 -3.71 7.11
C THR A 39 -10.72 -2.94 5.89
N ILE A 40 -11.49 -1.96 5.40
CA ILE A 40 -11.09 -1.09 4.28
C ILE A 40 -9.90 -0.21 4.69
N PHE A 41 -9.93 0.34 5.91
CA PHE A 41 -8.80 1.09 6.46
C PHE A 41 -7.53 0.22 6.53
N GLN A 42 -7.65 -1.02 7.03
CA GLN A 42 -6.53 -1.96 7.10
C GLN A 42 -5.96 -2.28 5.70
N THR A 43 -6.81 -2.55 4.69
CA THR A 43 -6.34 -2.76 3.31
C THR A 43 -5.66 -1.53 2.71
N SER A 44 -6.08 -0.32 3.10
CA SER A 44 -5.45 0.92 2.63
C SER A 44 -4.04 1.08 3.19
N VAL A 45 -3.80 0.70 4.45
CA VAL A 45 -2.48 0.70 5.07
C VAL A 45 -1.54 -0.30 4.38
N PHE A 46 -2.05 -1.49 4.01
CA PHE A 46 -1.27 -2.43 3.21
C PHE A 46 -0.86 -1.86 1.85
N LEU A 47 -1.79 -1.20 1.14
CA LEU A 47 -1.49 -0.54 -0.13
C LEU A 47 -0.50 0.63 0.02
N PHE A 48 -0.59 1.40 1.11
CA PHE A 48 0.38 2.44 1.45
C PHE A 48 1.78 1.86 1.62
N TYR A 49 1.88 0.75 2.35
CA TYR A 49 3.14 0.07 2.60
C TYR A 49 3.78 -0.47 1.32
N ILE A 50 2.98 -1.10 0.44
CA ILE A 50 3.45 -1.56 -0.87
C ILE A 50 3.90 -0.37 -1.72
N SER A 51 3.18 0.75 -1.67
CA SER A 51 3.56 1.96 -2.41
C SER A 51 4.88 2.56 -1.91
N LEU A 52 5.17 2.50 -0.61
CA LEU A 52 6.45 2.91 -0.03
C LEU A 52 7.58 1.91 -0.32
N GLY A 53 7.28 0.61 -0.30
CA GLY A 53 8.22 -0.48 -0.59
C GLY A 53 8.56 -0.63 -2.07
N LYS A 54 7.80 0.01 -2.97
CA LYS A 54 8.09 0.03 -4.41
C LYS A 54 9.23 1.01 -4.70
N VAL A 55 10.45 0.57 -4.45
CA VAL A 55 11.68 1.22 -4.94
C VAL A 55 11.70 1.09 -6.48
N GLN A 56 11.92 2.20 -7.20
CA GLN A 56 12.09 2.20 -8.66
C GLN A 56 13.17 1.17 -9.06
N GLY A 57 12.75 0.06 -9.69
CA GLY A 57 13.65 -1.02 -10.13
C GLY A 57 13.44 -2.39 -9.45
N GLY A 58 12.56 -2.52 -8.47
CA GLY A 58 12.24 -3.81 -7.85
C GLY A 58 11.33 -4.68 -8.73
N THR A 59 11.91 -5.58 -9.51
CA THR A 59 11.19 -6.69 -10.15
C THR A 59 10.64 -7.62 -9.07
N ALA A 60 9.42 -8.14 -9.25
CA ALA A 60 8.86 -9.16 -8.36
C ALA A 60 9.90 -10.29 -8.17
N PRO A 61 10.17 -10.76 -6.95
CA PRO A 61 11.11 -11.85 -6.73
C PRO A 61 10.45 -13.16 -7.18
N ILE A 62 10.30 -13.31 -8.48
CA ILE A 62 10.08 -14.59 -9.13
C ILE A 62 11.47 -15.24 -9.11
N LEU A 63 11.56 -16.44 -8.55
CA LEU A 63 12.77 -17.25 -8.43
C LEU A 63 13.35 -17.52 -9.83
N THR A 64 14.10 -16.57 -10.37
CA THR A 64 14.96 -16.77 -11.55
C THR A 64 16.38 -16.51 -11.08
N GLY A 65 17.16 -17.59 -10.98
CA GLY A 65 18.52 -17.61 -10.49
C GLY A 65 19.48 -16.80 -11.36
N TYR A 66 19.45 -15.48 -11.20
CA TYR A 66 20.47 -14.57 -11.67
C TYR A 66 21.30 -14.13 -10.47
N LYS A 67 22.58 -14.54 -10.48
CA LYS A 67 23.64 -13.92 -9.69
C LYS A 67 23.70 -12.45 -10.08
N ASP A 68 23.77 -11.56 -9.09
CA ASP A 68 24.01 -10.12 -9.22
C ASP A 68 22.80 -9.20 -9.39
N SER A 69 21.79 -9.37 -8.53
CA SER A 69 20.84 -8.29 -8.25
C SER A 69 20.79 -8.00 -6.74
N LEU A 70 21.13 -6.76 -6.40
CA LEU A 70 21.00 -6.18 -5.06
C LEU A 70 19.62 -6.51 -4.46
N TYR A 71 19.61 -7.38 -3.45
CA TYR A 71 18.41 -7.72 -2.70
C TYR A 71 17.98 -6.53 -1.84
N SER A 72 16.66 -6.28 -1.79
CA SER A 72 16.10 -5.42 -0.74
C SER A 72 16.09 -6.17 0.59
N ASN A 73 16.34 -5.44 1.67
CA ASN A 73 16.59 -5.91 3.03
C ASN A 73 15.58 -7.00 3.48
N PRO A 74 16.06 -8.19 3.92
CA PRO A 74 15.22 -9.35 4.20
C PRO A 74 14.30 -9.20 5.42
N PHE A 75 14.42 -8.12 6.20
CA PHE A 75 13.60 -7.94 7.40
C PHE A 75 12.15 -7.49 7.12
N LEU A 76 11.83 -7.13 5.87
CA LEU A 76 10.52 -6.57 5.52
C LEU A 76 9.53 -7.59 4.92
N MET A 77 9.91 -8.87 4.82
CA MET A 77 9.08 -9.93 4.25
C MET A 77 8.92 -11.10 5.23
N PHE A 78 8.37 -10.79 6.41
CA PHE A 78 7.62 -11.74 7.23
C PHE A 78 6.37 -11.05 7.79
#